data_AF-A0A3D5KQV2-F1
#
_entry.id   AF-A0A3D5KQV2-F1
#
_cell.length_a   1.000
_cell.length_b   1.000
_cell.length_c   1.000
_cell.angle_alpha   90.00
_cell.angle_beta   90.00
_cell.angle_gamma   90.00
#
_symmetry.space_group_name_H-M   'P 1'
#
loop_
_entity.id
_entity.type
_entity.pdbx_description
1 polymer ?
#
loop_
_entity_poly.entity_id
_entity_poly.type
_entity_poly.pdbx_seq_one_letter_code
_entity_poly.pdbx_strand_id
1 'polypeptide(L)'
;MRTTIKAIVVVAVLVTALLVWAPWITNDFAVNKVIEKVGGSDARFYYLNQDMAVKDIPKQVNWFPFGRYVVFPGEAGWFVSFYGNVFP
;
A
#
# COMPACT_ATOMS: atom_id res chain seq x y z
N MET A 1 2.27 15.33 -37.40
CA MET A 1 2.04 13.90 -37.04
C MET A 1 3.15 13.32 -36.14
N ARG A 2 4.45 13.41 -36.50
CA ARG A 2 5.58 12.90 -35.68
C ARG A 2 5.73 13.55 -34.29
N THR A 3 5.44 14.85 -34.15
CA THR A 3 5.55 15.60 -32.87
C THR A 3 4.44 15.23 -31.89
N THR A 4 3.21 15.05 -32.37
CA THR A 4 2.06 14.64 -31.55
C THR A 4 2.25 13.27 -30.93
N ILE A 5 2.76 12.29 -31.70
CA ILE A 5 3.05 10.95 -31.20
C ILE A 5 4.14 10.99 -30.11
N LYS A 6 5.21 11.77 -30.33
CA LYS A 6 6.25 11.96 -29.32
C LYS A 6 5.70 12.57 -28.02
N ALA A 7 4.83 13.58 -28.12
CA ALA A 7 4.20 14.20 -26.96
C ALA A 7 3.32 13.20 -26.19
N ILE A 8 2.51 12.39 -26.89
CA ILE A 8 1.67 11.35 -26.26
C ILE A 8 2.54 10.34 -25.51
N VAL A 9 3.63 9.87 -26.12
CA VAL A 9 4.55 8.92 -25.46
C VAL A 9 5.17 9.53 -24.21
N VAL A 10 5.63 10.78 -24.27
CA VAL A 10 6.18 11.48 -23.10
C VAL A 10 5.15 11.58 -21.98
N VAL A 11 3.92 11.98 -22.29
CA VAL A 11 2.84 12.08 -21.30
C VAL A 11 2.54 10.70 -20.70
N ALA A 12 2.44 9.65 -21.52
CA ALA A 12 2.19 8.29 -21.04
C ALA A 12 3.28 7.79 -20.09
N VAL A 13 4.56 8.08 -20.38
CA VAL A 13 5.68 7.76 -19.50
C VAL A 13 5.59 8.51 -18.18
N LEU A 14 5.27 9.81 -18.21
CA LEU A 14 5.13 10.62 -17.00
C LEU A 14 3.97 10.14 -16.11
N VAL A 15 2.82 9.84 -16.71
CA VAL A 15 1.67 9.27 -15.98
C VAL A 15 2.04 7.93 -15.36
N THR A 16 2.71 7.06 -16.12
CA THR A 16 3.15 5.75 -15.61
C THR A 16 4.14 5.91 -14.45
N ALA A 17 5.10 6.83 -14.55
CA ALA A 17 6.05 7.10 -13.47
C ALA A 17 5.37 7.61 -12.19
N LEU A 18 4.38 8.49 -12.33
CA LEU A 18 3.57 8.97 -11.20
C LEU A 18 2.78 7.83 -10.53
N LEU A 19 2.18 6.95 -11.33
CA LEU A 19 1.46 5.78 -10.82
C LEU A 19 2.38 4.77 -10.13
N VAL A 20 3.57 4.51 -10.68
CA VAL A 20 4.57 3.63 -10.07
C VAL A 20 5.02 4.18 -8.72
N TRP A 21 5.28 5.48 -8.62
CA TRP A 21 5.71 6.12 -7.38
C TRP A 21 4.59 6.20 -6.33
N ALA A 22 3.37 6.50 -6.79
CA ALA A 22 2.16 6.67 -5.99
C ALA A 22 2.39 7.52 -4.72
N PRO A 23 2.83 8.79 -4.84
CA PRO A 23 3.23 9.61 -3.69
C PRO A 23 2.07 9.91 -2.72
N TRP A 24 0.82 9.85 -3.18
CA TRP A 24 -0.36 10.04 -2.34
C TRP A 24 -0.69 8.84 -1.45
N ILE A 25 -0.12 7.67 -1.71
CA ILE A 25 -0.20 6.52 -0.80
C ILE A 25 0.90 6.68 0.26
N THR A 26 0.59 7.44 1.30
CA THR A 26 1.47 7.62 2.46
C THR A 26 1.51 6.37 3.32
N ASN A 27 2.50 6.27 4.21
CA ASN A 27 2.62 5.14 5.12
C ASN A 27 1.40 5.03 6.05
N ASP A 28 0.93 6.16 6.60
CA ASP A 28 -0.25 6.20 7.46
C ASP A 28 -1.52 5.81 6.70
N PHE A 29 -1.68 6.26 5.45
CA PHE A 29 -2.81 5.85 4.61
C PHE A 29 -2.81 4.34 4.38
N ALA A 30 -1.65 3.77 4.04
CA ALA A 30 -1.51 2.34 3.79
C ALA A 30 -1.81 1.52 5.06
N VAL A 31 -1.26 1.93 6.20
CA VAL A 31 -1.51 1.29 7.48
C VAL A 31 -2.99 1.34 7.85
N ASN A 32 -3.63 2.51 7.74
CA ASN A 32 -5.05 2.66 8.07
C ASN A 32 -5.94 1.77 7.20
N LYS A 33 -5.64 1.67 5.90
CA LYS A 33 -6.36 0.77 4.99
C LYS A 33 -6.25 -0.70 5.38
N VAL A 34 -5.06 -1.12 5.81
CA VAL A 34 -4.86 -2.49 6.30
C VAL A 34 -5.60 -2.72 7.61
N ILE A 35 -5.53 -1.77 8.56
CA ILE A 35 -6.26 -1.83 9.83
C ILE A 35 -7.78 -1.96 9.57
N GLU A 36 -8.33 -1.13 8.68
CA GLU A 36 -9.74 -1.22 8.25
C GLU A 36 -10.06 -2.61 7.67
N LYS A 37 -9.17 -3.15 6.82
CA LYS A 37 -9.34 -4.46 6.19
C LYS A 37 -9.35 -5.62 7.19
N VAL A 38 -8.55 -5.55 8.25
CA VAL A 38 -8.46 -6.59 9.28
C VAL A 38 -9.50 -6.45 10.40
N GLY A 39 -10.40 -5.47 10.30
CA GLY A 39 -11.54 -5.31 11.22
C GLY A 39 -11.42 -4.15 12.21
N GLY A 40 -10.42 -3.28 12.08
CA GLY A 40 -10.23 -2.09 12.91
C GLY A 40 -9.08 -2.21 13.91
N SER A 41 -8.81 -1.11 14.63
CA SER A 41 -7.69 -1.00 15.59
C SER A 41 -7.79 -1.96 16.76
N ASP A 42 -9.01 -2.19 17.24
CA ASP A 42 -9.31 -3.02 18.41
C ASP A 42 -9.68 -4.45 18.04
N ALA A 43 -9.67 -4.79 16.74
CA ALA A 43 -9.82 -6.16 16.29
C ALA A 43 -8.71 -7.04 16.87
N ARG A 44 -9.09 -8.26 17.23
CA ARG A 44 -8.18 -9.29 17.72
C ARG A 44 -7.51 -9.99 16.54
N PHE A 45 -6.20 -10.07 16.58
CA PHE A 45 -5.38 -10.69 15.55
C PHE A 45 -4.36 -11.60 16.21
N TYR A 46 -4.32 -12.86 15.76
CA TYR A 46 -3.38 -13.85 16.26
C TYR A 46 -2.01 -13.57 15.64
N TYR A 47 -1.10 -13.04 16.44
CA TYR A 47 0.23 -12.60 16.03
C TYR A 47 1.28 -13.30 16.88
N LEU A 48 2.21 -14.04 16.26
CA LEU A 48 3.31 -14.74 16.93
C LEU A 48 2.85 -15.60 18.12
N ASN A 49 1.76 -16.35 17.94
CA ASN A 49 1.12 -17.18 18.96
C ASN A 49 0.47 -16.44 20.14
N GLN A 50 0.17 -15.15 19.98
CA GLN A 50 -0.52 -14.35 20.97
C GLN A 50 -1.70 -13.62 20.34
N ASP A 51 -2.82 -13.55 21.07
CA ASP A 51 -3.96 -12.75 20.66
C ASP A 51 -3.77 -11.30 21.10
N MET A 52 -3.55 -10.41 20.13
CA MET A 52 -3.26 -8.99 20.35
C MET A 52 -4.26 -8.12 19.61
N ALA A 53 -4.48 -6.91 20.10
CA ALA A 53 -5.22 -5.92 19.33
C ALA A 53 -4.36 -5.46 18.15
N VAL A 54 -4.95 -5.27 16.97
CA VAL A 54 -4.23 -4.86 15.75
C VAL A 54 -3.41 -3.60 15.97
N LYS A 55 -3.89 -2.64 16.78
CA LYS A 55 -3.14 -1.42 17.12
C LYS A 55 -1.79 -1.69 17.79
N ASP A 56 -1.67 -2.75 18.57
CA ASP A 56 -0.47 -3.11 19.35
C ASP A 56 0.55 -3.91 18.53
N ILE A 57 0.15 -4.44 17.37
CA ILE A 57 1.04 -5.18 16.47
C ILE A 57 2.00 -4.20 15.77
N PRO A 58 3.32 -4.44 15.76
CA PRO A 58 4.27 -3.61 15.02
C PRO A 58 3.99 -3.66 13.52
N LYS A 59 4.10 -2.51 12.85
CA LYS A 59 3.79 -2.36 11.42
C LYS A 59 4.99 -1.82 10.69
N GLN A 60 5.36 -2.45 9.59
CA GLN A 60 6.41 -1.96 8.69
C GLN A 60 5.78 -1.63 7.34
N VAL A 61 6.19 -0.52 6.73
CA VAL A 61 5.72 -0.12 5.41
C VAL A 61 6.89 -0.02 4.48
N ASN A 62 6.83 -0.77 3.39
CA ASN A 62 7.81 -0.76 2.31
C ASN A 62 7.21 -0.10 1.07
N TRP A 63 8.03 0.66 0.34
CA TRP A 63 7.64 1.14 -0.97
C TRP A 63 7.55 -0.03 -1.96
N PHE A 64 6.53 -0.05 -2.80
CA PHE A 64 6.38 -1.03 -3.87
C PHE A 64 5.81 -0.32 -5.12
N PRO A 65 6.20 -0.70 -6.34
CA PRO A 65 5.60 -0.13 -7.54
C PRO A 65 4.08 -0.16 -7.47
N PHE A 66 3.45 0.97 -7.78
CA PHE A 66 1.99 1.11 -7.76
C PHE A 66 1.35 1.04 -6.38
N GLY A 67 2.09 1.28 -5.29
CA GLY A 67 1.50 1.25 -3.95
C GLY A 67 2.48 1.21 -2.78
N ARG A 68 2.05 0.56 -1.69
CA ARG A 68 2.84 0.28 -0.49
C ARG A 68 2.57 -1.13 -0.01
N TYR A 69 3.59 -1.79 0.53
CA TYR A 69 3.46 -3.09 1.16
C TYR A 69 3.56 -2.93 2.67
N VAL A 70 2.49 -3.25 3.39
CA VAL A 70 2.39 -3.15 4.85
C VAL A 70 2.56 -4.54 5.43
N VAL A 71 3.41 -4.68 6.44
CA VAL A 71 3.78 -5.98 7.01
C VAL A 71 3.58 -5.95 8.51
N PHE A 72 2.99 -7.02 9.04
CA PHE A 72 3.09 -7.42 10.43
C PHE A 72 4.29 -8.38 10.51
N PRO A 73 5.46 -7.92 10.99
CA PRO A 73 6.72 -8.64 10.85
C PRO A 73 6.62 -10.08 11.36
N GLY A 74 7.01 -11.05 10.52
CA GLY A 74 7.02 -12.47 10.89
C GLY A 74 5.68 -13.21 10.78
N GLU A 75 4.58 -12.53 10.41
CA GLU A 75 3.25 -13.14 10.40
C GLU A 75 2.52 -12.94 9.05
N ALA A 76 2.30 -11.69 8.63
CA ALA A 76 1.43 -11.38 7.50
C ALA A 76 1.82 -10.07 6.81
N GLY A 77 1.40 -9.90 5.56
CA GLY A 77 1.59 -8.66 4.81
C GLY A 77 0.43 -8.39 3.87
N TRP A 78 0.31 -7.14 3.45
CA TRP A 78 -0.75 -6.68 2.55
C TRP A 78 -0.22 -5.63 1.59
N PHE A 79 -0.61 -5.74 0.32
CA PHE A 79 -0.34 -4.72 -0.68
C PHE A 79 -1.50 -3.71 -0.74
N VAL A 80 -1.17 -2.45 -0.56
CA VAL A 80 -2.09 -1.30 -0.74
C VAL A 80 -1.77 -0.64 -2.07
N SER A 81 -2.67 -0.80 -3.03
CA SER A 81 -2.54 -0.26 -4.38
C SER A 81 -2.67 1.27 -4.44
N PHE A 82 -2.21 1.88 -5.53
CA PHE A 82 -2.27 3.33 -5.80
C PHE A 82 -3.70 3.88 -5.82
N TYR A 83 -4.71 3.03 -5.94
CA TYR A 83 -6.12 3.40 -5.90
C TYR A 83 -6.83 2.92 -4.62
N GLY A 84 -6.07 2.49 -3.62
CA GLY A 84 -6.57 2.26 -2.25
C GLY A 84 -7.13 0.88 -1.95
N ASN A 85 -7.13 -0.06 -2.91
CA ASN A 85 -7.47 -1.46 -2.62
C ASN A 85 -6.36 -2.17 -1.85
N VAL A 86 -6.77 -3.07 -0.96
CA VAL A 86 -5.91 -3.89 -0.11
C VAL A 86 -5.98 -5.34 -0.56
N PHE A 87 -4.82 -5.92 -0.87
CA PHE A 87 -4.65 -7.31 -1.26
C PHE A 87 -3.79 -8.03 -0.20
N PRO A 88 -4.12 -9.29 0.17
CA PRO A 88 -3.24 -10.12 1.00
C PRO A 88 -1.95 -10.49 0.25
#